data_AF-A0A7C4CNF1-F1
#
_entry.id   AF-A0A7C4CNF1-F1
#
_cell.length_a   1.000
_cell.length_b   1.000
_cell.length_c   1.000
_cell.angle_alpha   90.00
_cell.angle_beta   90.00
_cell.angle_gamma   90.00
#
_symmetry.space_group_name_H-M   'P 1'
#
loop_
_entity.id
_entity.type
_entity.pdbx_description
1 polymer ?
#
loop_
_entity_poly.entity_id
_entity_poly.type
_entity_poly.pdbx_seq_one_letter_code
_entity_poly.pdbx_strand_id
1 'polypeptide(L)'
;MAEEQVEVGRNAEISFIVKLRDAFELAFQACQELLEVMAPKDWKTIEAKKPLNPQNPAIKWLEKRLAEVKAKYPVTFEFLKDDKGFIVGLRYSASDEEVAADIESPAIWAFTKASQQPQKHEKPSPT
;
A
#
# COMPACT_ATOMS: atom_id res chain seq x y z
N MET A 1 37.38 -6.40 -55.56
CA MET A 1 35.92 -6.20 -55.32
C MET A 1 35.32 -7.17 -54.28
N ALA A 2 36.06 -8.15 -53.75
CA ALA A 2 35.54 -9.07 -52.73
C ALA A 2 35.66 -8.55 -51.28
N GLU A 3 36.65 -7.70 -50.99
CA GLU A 3 36.88 -7.17 -49.64
C GLU A 3 35.82 -6.13 -49.20
N GLU A 4 35.31 -5.34 -50.14
CA GLU A 4 34.30 -4.30 -49.87
C GLU A 4 32.95 -4.89 -49.42
N GLN A 5 32.57 -6.08 -49.90
CA GLN A 5 31.31 -6.72 -49.50
C GLN A 5 31.36 -7.37 -48.11
N VAL A 6 32.55 -7.76 -47.63
CA VAL A 6 32.73 -8.35 -46.29
C VAL A 6 32.65 -7.28 -45.20
N GLU A 7 33.14 -6.06 -45.48
CA GLU A 7 33.12 -4.94 -44.55
C GLU A 7 31.71 -4.35 -44.35
N VAL A 8 30.91 -4.30 -45.42
CA VAL A 8 29.50 -3.88 -45.37
C VAL A 8 28.64 -4.88 -44.58
N GLY A 9 28.89 -6.18 -44.71
CA GLY A 9 28.22 -7.22 -43.93
C GLY A 9 28.51 -7.11 -42.43
N ARG A 10 29.78 -6.90 -42.04
CA ARG A 10 30.18 -6.69 -40.65
C ARG A 10 29.60 -5.40 -40.05
N ASN A 11 29.55 -4.31 -40.81
CA ASN A 11 28.96 -3.05 -40.35
C ASN A 11 27.43 -3.18 -40.13
N ALA A 12 26.75 -3.98 -40.94
CA ALA A 12 25.33 -4.27 -40.75
C ALA A 12 25.07 -5.14 -39.50
N GLU A 13 25.90 -6.15 -39.25
CA GLU A 13 25.83 -6.97 -38.03
C GLU A 13 26.10 -6.15 -36.77
N ILE A 14 27.11 -5.28 -36.78
CA ILE A 14 27.41 -4.37 -35.66
C ILE A 14 26.24 -3.40 -35.43
N SER A 15 25.66 -2.84 -36.50
CA SER A 15 24.49 -1.96 -36.41
C SER A 15 23.27 -2.67 -35.81
N PHE A 16 23.06 -3.94 -36.15
CA PHE A 16 21.97 -4.75 -35.57
C PHE A 16 22.18 -5.01 -34.08
N ILE A 17 23.42 -5.36 -33.68
CA ILE A 17 23.76 -5.61 -32.27
C ILE A 17 23.58 -4.35 -31.43
N VAL A 18 23.97 -3.18 -31.95
CA VAL A 18 23.78 -1.89 -31.27
C VAL A 18 22.29 -1.58 -31.09
N LYS A 19 21.48 -1.74 -32.14
CA LYS A 19 20.03 -1.52 -32.05
C LYS A 19 19.34 -2.47 -31.08
N LEU A 20 19.79 -3.74 -31.03
CA LEU A 20 19.25 -4.73 -30.09
C LEU A 20 19.58 -4.36 -28.64
N ARG A 21 20.80 -3.87 -28.39
CA ARG A 21 21.21 -3.36 -27.09
C ARG A 21 20.35 -2.15 -26.68
N ASP A 22 20.19 -1.17 -27.57
CA ASP A 22 19.41 0.03 -27.27
C ASP A 22 17.95 -0.33 -26.95
N ALA A 23 17.35 -1.25 -27.71
CA ALA A 23 16.00 -1.75 -27.44
C ALA A 23 15.89 -2.47 -26.08
N PHE A 24 16.94 -3.21 -25.68
CA PHE A 24 16.99 -3.88 -24.38
C PHE A 24 17.15 -2.88 -23.23
N GLU A 25 18.02 -1.88 -23.37
CA GLU A 25 18.17 -0.80 -22.40
C GLU A 25 16.85 -0.03 -22.21
N LEU A 26 16.14 0.26 -23.31
CA LEU A 26 14.85 0.94 -23.27
C LEU A 26 13.76 0.08 -22.59
N ALA A 27 13.71 -1.22 -22.90
CA ALA A 27 12.78 -2.15 -22.27
C ALA A 27 13.09 -2.35 -20.77
N PHE A 28 14.37 -2.40 -20.39
CA PHE A 28 14.80 -2.51 -19.01
C PHE A 28 14.41 -1.26 -18.21
N GLN A 29 14.61 -0.07 -18.78
CA GLN A 29 14.23 1.20 -18.15
C GLN A 29 12.71 1.30 -17.96
N ALA A 30 11.92 0.94 -18.98
CA ALA A 30 10.46 0.89 -18.85
C ALA A 30 10.01 -0.15 -17.80
N CYS A 31 10.69 -1.29 -17.70
CA CYS A 31 10.42 -2.28 -16.66
C CYS A 31 10.75 -1.73 -15.27
N GLN A 32 11.84 -0.97 -15.10
CA GLN A 32 12.18 -0.33 -13.82
C GLN A 32 11.15 0.70 -13.41
N GLU A 33 10.73 1.58 -14.32
CA GLU A 33 9.68 2.58 -14.04
C GLU A 33 8.36 1.89 -13.64
N LEU A 34 7.97 0.82 -14.33
CA LEU A 34 6.81 0.01 -13.95
C LEU A 34 7.00 -0.66 -12.58
N LEU A 35 8.22 -1.08 -12.25
CA LEU A 35 8.55 -1.68 -10.96
C LEU A 35 8.49 -0.67 -9.83
N GLU A 36 8.89 0.59 -10.05
CA GLU A 36 8.74 1.67 -9.07
C GLU A 36 7.27 2.04 -8.85
N VAL A 37 6.45 2.05 -9.91
CA VAL A 37 5.00 2.23 -9.79
C VAL A 37 4.34 1.06 -9.04
N MET A 38 4.88 -0.15 -9.18
CA MET A 38 4.41 -1.36 -8.50
C MET A 38 5.09 -1.61 -7.14
N ALA A 39 6.15 -0.87 -6.80
CA ALA A 39 6.89 -1.06 -5.58
C ALA A 39 5.92 -0.86 -4.40
N PRO A 40 5.93 -1.77 -3.42
CA PRO A 40 4.92 -1.79 -2.37
C PRO A 40 5.07 -0.52 -1.53
N LYS A 41 4.23 0.47 -1.84
CA LYS A 41 3.56 1.39 -0.92
C LYS A 41 3.94 1.07 0.53
N ASP A 42 4.86 1.83 1.13
CA ASP A 42 5.36 1.57 2.49
C ASP A 42 4.18 1.43 3.45
N TRP A 43 3.89 0.19 3.83
CA TRP A 43 2.77 -0.11 4.71
C TRP A 43 3.20 0.12 6.15
N LYS A 44 2.61 1.13 6.76
CA LYS A 44 2.74 1.40 8.19
C LYS A 44 1.60 0.72 8.94
N THR A 45 1.88 0.24 10.15
CA THR A 45 0.89 -0.42 11.01
C THR A 45 0.78 0.27 12.35
N ILE A 46 -0.45 0.57 12.76
CA ILE A 46 -0.80 1.10 14.08
C ILE A 46 -1.47 -0.03 14.85
N GLU A 47 -0.84 -0.47 15.92
CA GLU A 47 -1.37 -1.52 16.77
C GLU A 47 -2.31 -0.94 17.84
N ALA A 48 -3.44 -1.60 18.05
CA ALA A 48 -4.33 -1.30 19.16
C ALA A 48 -3.78 -1.95 20.43
N LYS A 49 -3.80 -1.21 21.56
CA LYS A 49 -3.33 -1.74 22.87
C LYS A 49 -4.08 -3.00 23.33
N LYS A 50 -5.32 -3.17 22.88
CA LYS A 50 -6.20 -4.32 23.19
C LYS A 50 -7.09 -4.57 21.97
N PRO A 51 -7.59 -5.79 21.77
CA PRO A 51 -8.60 -6.07 20.75
C PRO A 51 -9.83 -5.17 20.94
N LEU A 52 -10.27 -4.51 19.88
CA LEU A 52 -11.35 -3.51 19.89
C LEU A 52 -12.58 -4.05 19.19
N ASN A 53 -13.76 -3.83 19.78
CA ASN A 53 -15.00 -4.24 19.15
C ASN A 53 -15.25 -3.38 17.89
N PRO A 54 -15.42 -3.98 16.68
CA PRO A 54 -15.70 -3.22 15.46
C PRO A 54 -17.01 -2.42 15.53
N GLN A 55 -17.94 -2.80 16.40
CA GLN A 55 -19.19 -2.06 16.63
C GLN A 55 -19.03 -0.84 17.54
N ASN A 56 -17.83 -0.59 18.09
CA ASN A 56 -17.60 0.56 18.96
C ASN A 56 -17.83 1.88 18.18
N PRO A 57 -18.54 2.86 18.74
CA PRO A 57 -18.79 4.14 18.08
C PRO A 57 -17.51 4.86 17.63
N ALA A 58 -16.41 4.76 18.39
CA ALA A 58 -15.12 5.37 18.04
C ALA A 58 -14.49 4.70 16.80
N ILE A 59 -14.65 3.39 16.65
CA ILE A 59 -14.20 2.66 15.45
C ILE A 59 -15.06 3.01 14.24
N LYS A 60 -16.40 3.04 14.40
CA LYS A 60 -17.29 3.45 13.31
C LYS A 60 -17.03 4.89 12.86
N TRP A 61 -16.68 5.76 13.80
CA TRP A 61 -16.24 7.12 13.49
C TRP A 61 -14.93 7.12 12.70
N LEU A 62 -13.95 6.31 13.12
CA LEU A 62 -12.68 6.16 12.40
C LEU A 62 -12.89 5.65 10.98
N GLU A 63 -13.72 4.64 10.76
CA GLU A 63 -14.06 4.13 9.42
C GLU A 63 -14.59 5.24 8.50
N LYS A 64 -15.51 6.06 9.01
CA LYS A 64 -16.03 7.21 8.26
C LYS A 64 -14.94 8.22 7.95
N ARG A 65 -14.11 8.55 8.94
CA ARG A 65 -13.03 9.52 8.76
C ARG A 65 -12.00 9.04 7.74
N LEU A 66 -11.62 7.77 7.79
CA LEU A 66 -10.70 7.18 6.81
C LEU A 66 -11.29 7.14 5.40
N ALA A 67 -12.61 6.94 5.28
CA ALA A 67 -13.29 7.05 3.99
C ALA A 67 -13.21 8.48 3.42
N GLU A 68 -13.33 9.51 4.25
CA GLU A 68 -13.12 10.91 3.83
C GLU A 68 -11.67 11.16 3.39
N VAL A 69 -10.68 10.62 4.09
CA VAL A 69 -9.26 10.73 3.71
C VAL A 69 -9.00 10.03 2.39
N LYS A 70 -9.55 8.82 2.19
CA LYS A 70 -9.44 8.07 0.92
C LYS A 70 -10.14 8.74 -0.25
N ALA A 71 -11.19 9.53 0.01
CA ALA A 71 -11.84 10.33 -1.03
C ALA A 71 -10.97 11.53 -1.47
N LYS A 72 -10.09 12.03 -0.58
CA LYS A 72 -9.22 13.17 -0.85
C LYS A 72 -7.83 12.78 -1.39
N TYR A 73 -7.32 11.63 -0.96
CA TYR A 73 -5.95 11.19 -1.24
C TYR A 73 -5.92 9.71 -1.69
N PRO A 74 -4.97 9.29 -2.54
CA PRO A 74 -4.84 7.91 -3.05
C PRO A 74 -4.25 6.93 -2.01
N VAL A 75 -4.84 6.89 -0.81
CA VAL A 75 -4.40 6.05 0.31
C VAL A 75 -5.04 4.67 0.27
N THR A 76 -4.38 3.70 0.90
CA THR A 76 -4.93 2.35 1.09
C THR A 76 -4.83 2.02 2.57
N PHE A 77 -5.89 1.49 3.17
CA PHE A 77 -5.91 1.13 4.58
C PHE A 77 -6.72 -0.15 4.80
N GLU A 78 -6.37 -0.89 5.85
CA GLU A 78 -7.00 -2.14 6.22
C GLU A 78 -6.98 -2.34 7.74
N PHE A 79 -8.14 -2.67 8.30
CA PHE A 79 -8.25 -3.04 9.71
C PHE A 79 -7.80 -4.49 9.90
N LEU A 80 -6.77 -4.67 10.71
CA LEU A 80 -6.31 -5.98 11.14
C LEU A 80 -7.28 -6.50 12.19
N LYS A 81 -7.78 -7.72 11.99
CA LYS A 81 -8.73 -8.38 12.89
C LYS A 81 -8.15 -9.68 13.42
N ASP A 82 -8.51 -10.03 14.66
CA ASP A 82 -8.22 -11.36 15.23
C ASP A 82 -9.22 -12.42 14.74
N ASP A 83 -9.01 -13.67 15.15
CA ASP A 83 -9.87 -14.82 14.83
C ASP A 83 -11.33 -14.66 15.33
N LYS A 84 -11.55 -13.75 16.27
CA LYS A 84 -12.87 -13.44 16.86
C LYS A 84 -13.51 -12.20 16.21
N GLY A 85 -12.88 -11.63 15.19
CA GLY A 85 -13.35 -10.44 14.47
C GLY A 85 -13.13 -9.11 15.19
N PHE A 86 -12.37 -9.08 16.28
CA PHE A 86 -11.98 -7.85 16.97
C PHE A 86 -10.83 -7.17 16.23
N ILE A 87 -10.85 -5.84 16.18
CA ILE A 87 -9.81 -5.05 15.55
C ILE A 87 -8.58 -5.01 16.47
N VAL A 88 -7.45 -5.50 15.98
CA VAL A 88 -6.16 -5.49 16.67
C VAL A 88 -5.23 -4.39 16.15
N GLY A 89 -5.52 -3.81 14.99
CA GLY A 89 -4.74 -2.70 14.45
C GLY A 89 -5.29 -2.15 13.14
N LEU A 90 -4.60 -1.16 12.60
CA LEU A 90 -4.85 -0.56 11.30
C LEU A 90 -3.52 -0.51 10.54
N ARG A 91 -3.45 -1.15 9.37
CA ARG A 91 -2.36 -0.93 8.43
C ARG A 91 -2.78 0.05 7.35
N TYR A 92 -1.88 0.93 6.94
CA TYR A 92 -2.14 1.90 5.90
C TYR A 92 -0.89 2.16 5.07
N SER A 93 -1.10 2.62 3.85
CA SER A 93 -0.07 3.23 3.02
C SER A 93 -0.53 4.62 2.60
N ALA A 94 0.37 5.58 2.81
CA ALA A 94 0.24 6.97 2.43
C ALA A 94 1.50 7.39 1.68
N SER A 95 1.33 8.27 0.69
CA SER A 95 2.43 8.77 -0.14
C SER A 95 3.31 9.78 0.60
N ASP A 96 2.73 10.54 1.54
CA ASP A 96 3.37 11.68 2.18
C ASP A 96 3.08 11.71 3.68
N GLU A 97 3.94 12.41 4.44
CA GLU A 97 3.87 12.47 5.90
C GLU A 97 2.63 13.21 6.42
N GLU A 98 2.16 14.25 5.73
CA GLU A 98 0.92 14.95 6.07
C GLU A 98 -0.30 14.02 5.99
N VAL A 99 -0.37 13.21 4.92
CA VAL A 99 -1.45 12.25 4.71
C VAL A 99 -1.37 11.11 5.73
N ALA A 100 -0.15 10.70 6.10
CA ALA A 100 0.06 9.74 7.18
C ALA A 100 -0.45 10.30 8.52
N ALA A 101 -0.17 11.56 8.85
CA ALA A 101 -0.64 12.20 10.07
C ALA A 101 -2.19 12.30 10.15
N ASP A 102 -2.84 12.52 9.01
CA ASP A 102 -4.31 12.53 8.87
C ASP A 102 -4.95 11.15 9.08
N ILE A 103 -4.18 10.07 9.01
CA ILE A 103 -4.60 8.69 9.33
C ILE A 103 -4.22 8.34 10.76
N GLU A 104 -2.98 8.61 11.15
CA GLU A 104 -2.40 8.25 12.43
C GLU A 104 -3.12 8.92 13.59
N SER A 105 -3.34 10.25 13.51
CA SER A 105 -3.93 11.00 14.62
C SER A 105 -5.36 10.53 14.94
N PRO A 106 -6.27 10.38 13.95
CA PRO A 106 -7.59 9.80 14.20
C PRO A 106 -7.53 8.35 14.67
N ALA A 107 -6.62 7.52 14.13
CA ALA A 107 -6.50 6.11 14.50
C ALA A 107 -6.08 5.94 15.96
N ILE A 108 -5.04 6.67 16.40
CA ILE A 108 -4.56 6.65 17.78
C ILE A 108 -5.66 7.11 18.74
N TRP A 109 -6.37 8.18 18.40
CA TRP A 109 -7.49 8.67 19.21
C TRP A 109 -8.61 7.62 19.32
N ALA A 110 -9.04 7.05 18.20
CA ALA A 110 -10.13 6.09 18.16
C ALA A 110 -9.77 4.81 18.92
N PHE A 111 -8.55 4.30 18.76
CA PHE A 111 -8.07 3.11 19.48
C PHE A 111 -7.98 3.36 20.97
N THR A 112 -7.47 4.54 21.37
CA THR A 112 -7.43 4.94 22.76
C THR A 112 -8.84 5.03 23.35
N LYS A 113 -9.77 5.69 22.67
CA LYS A 113 -11.17 5.81 23.13
C LYS A 113 -11.90 4.48 23.19
N ALA A 114 -11.76 3.64 22.16
CA ALA A 114 -12.39 2.33 22.14
C ALA A 114 -11.84 1.41 23.23
N SER A 115 -10.53 1.48 23.54
CA SER A 115 -9.91 0.67 24.60
C SER A 115 -10.33 1.06 26.02
N GLN A 116 -10.81 2.30 26.21
CA GLN A 116 -11.30 2.81 27.49
C GLN A 116 -12.76 2.42 27.76
N GLN A 117 -13.52 2.01 26.75
CA GLN A 117 -14.91 1.61 26.96
C GLN A 117 -14.98 0.15 27.42
N PRO A 118 -15.88 -0.18 28.37
CA PRO A 118 -16.12 -1.56 28.73
C PRO A 118 -16.57 -2.32 27.49
N GLN A 119 -15.86 -3.39 27.14
CA GLN A 119 -16.30 -4.30 26.09
C GLN A 119 -17.67 -4.83 26.53
N LYS A 120 -18.74 -4.39 25.88
CA LYS A 120 -20.09 -4.93 26.13
C LYS A 120 -20.04 -6.42 25.74
N HIS A 121 -19.75 -7.26 26.72
CA HIS A 121 -20.07 -8.67 26.66
C HIS A 121 -21.60 -8.74 26.60
N GLU A 122 -22.12 -8.99 25.41
CA GLU A 122 -23.49 -9.46 25.25
C GLU A 122 -23.59 -10.76 26.06
N LYS A 123 -24.29 -10.71 27.19
CA LYS A 123 -24.63 -11.94 27.93
C LYS A 123 -25.49 -12.79 26.98
N PRO A 124 -25.23 -14.11 26.84
CA PRO A 124 -26.17 -14.96 26.14
C PRO A 124 -27.53 -14.87 26.84
N SER A 125 -28.57 -14.54 26.08
CA SER A 125 -29.94 -14.58 26.59
C SER A 125 -30.25 -16.02 26.99
N PRO A 126 -30.66 -16.30 28.25
CA PRO A 126 -31.15 -17.62 28.60
C PRO A 126 -32.53 -17.80 27.95
N THR A 127 -32.66 -18.82 27.12
CA THR A 127 -33.97 -19.34 26.67
C THR A 127 -34.39 -20.44 27.62
#